data_AF-A0A7Z9VM30-F1
#
_entry.id   AF-A0A7Z9VM30-F1
#
_cell.length_a   1.000
_cell.length_b   1.000
_cell.length_c   1.000
_cell.angle_alpha   90.00
_cell.angle_beta   90.00
_cell.angle_gamma   90.00
#
_symmetry.space_group_name_H-M   'P 1'
#
loop_
_entity.id
_entity.type
_entity.pdbx_description
1 polymer ?
#
loop_
_entity_poly.entity_id
_entity_poly.type
_entity_poly.pdbx_seq_one_letter_code
_entity_poly.pdbx_strand_id
1 'polypeptide(L)'
;MLAIRLKKRPFTGLFLLPIVFCSFLNGGGYYPTISSIEFYGNTKTMDYIIAREIQHPVDTPLDSTLAQEDRNRLDNLGIFSEVTWRVV
;
A
#
# COMPACT_ATOMS: atom_id res chain seq x y z
N MET A 1 -5.75 38.85 40.23
CA MET A 1 -6.41 37.60 39.78
C MET A 1 -7.16 37.90 38.50
N LEU A 2 -6.65 37.49 37.34
CA LEU A 2 -7.20 37.86 36.04
C LEU A 2 -8.38 36.92 35.70
N ALA A 3 -9.59 37.45 35.63
CA ALA A 3 -10.78 36.67 35.30
C ALA A 3 -10.99 36.65 33.78
N ILE A 4 -10.70 35.51 33.14
CA ILE A 4 -10.96 35.30 31.71
C ILE A 4 -12.46 35.00 31.54
N ARG A 5 -13.22 35.96 30.99
CA ARG A 5 -14.62 35.73 30.58
C ARG A 5 -14.68 35.27 29.12
N LEU A 6 -14.95 33.98 28.92
CA LEU A 6 -15.16 33.40 27.60
C LEU A 6 -16.59 33.71 27.11
N LYS A 7 -16.73 34.60 26.12
CA LYS A 7 -17.99 34.86 25.42
C LYS A 7 -18.26 33.73 24.42
N LYS A 8 -19.36 32.98 24.58
CA LYS A 8 -19.77 31.92 23.65
C LYS A 8 -19.99 32.51 22.26
N ARG A 9 -19.19 32.08 21.28
CA ARG A 9 -19.36 32.47 19.87
C ARG A 9 -20.45 31.59 19.22
N PRO A 10 -21.25 32.13 18.27
CA PRO A 10 -22.31 31.36 17.63
C PRO A 10 -21.72 30.23 16.77
N PHE A 11 -22.28 29.02 16.92
CA PHE A 11 -21.85 27.80 16.21
C PHE A 11 -22.37 27.73 14.76
N THR A 12 -23.00 28.78 14.24
CA THR A 12 -23.70 28.79 12.93
C THR A 12 -22.78 28.56 11.72
N GLY A 13 -21.46 28.65 11.87
CA GLY A 13 -20.50 28.32 10.80
C GLY A 13 -19.83 26.94 10.93
N LEU A 14 -20.03 26.23 12.05
CA LEU A 14 -19.31 24.98 12.37
C LEU A 14 -20.14 23.71 12.08
N PHE A 15 -21.13 23.80 11.20
CA PHE A 15 -21.96 22.64 10.82
C PHE A 15 -21.30 21.77 9.75
N LEU A 16 -20.32 22.32 9.00
CA LEU A 16 -19.57 21.59 7.97
C LEU A 16 -18.38 20.79 8.51
N LEU A 17 -17.90 21.10 9.73
CA LEU A 17 -16.79 20.40 10.36
C LEU A 17 -16.99 18.87 10.46
N PRO A 18 -18.17 18.35 10.87
CA PRO A 18 -18.38 16.89 10.89
C PRO A 18 -18.34 16.26 9.50
N ILE A 19 -18.73 16.98 8.43
CA ILE A 19 -18.67 16.47 7.06
C ILE A 19 -17.22 16.32 6.59
N VAL A 20 -16.39 17.34 6.85
CA VAL A 20 -14.96 17.31 6.53
C VAL A 20 -14.25 16.22 7.35
N PHE A 21 -14.61 16.06 8.63
CA PHE A 21 -14.01 15.06 9.51
C PHE A 21 -14.41 13.63 9.14
N CYS A 22 -15.67 13.38 8.72
CA CYS A 22 -16.12 12.07 8.25
C CYS A 22 -15.39 11.58 6.99
N SER A 23 -14.96 12.49 6.11
CA SER A 23 -14.18 12.12 4.91
C SER A 23 -12.81 11.53 5.24
N PHE A 24 -12.20 11.89 6.38
CA PHE A 24 -10.93 11.32 6.81
C PHE A 24 -11.05 9.94 7.45
N LEU A 25 -12.26 9.52 7.87
CA LEU A 25 -12.48 8.26 8.59
C LEU A 25 -12.78 7.07 7.66
N ASN A 26 -13.14 7.32 6.40
CA ASN A 26 -13.40 6.27 5.41
C ASN A 26 -12.13 5.87 4.66
N GLY A 27 -11.13 5.39 5.39
CA GLY A 27 -9.90 4.81 4.85
C GLY A 27 -9.98 3.28 4.78
N GLY A 28 -10.97 2.72 4.09
CA GLY A 28 -11.02 1.28 3.84
C GLY A 28 -10.01 0.92 2.75
N GLY A 29 -8.76 0.60 3.12
CA GLY A 29 -7.76 0.12 2.16
C GLY A 29 -8.12 -1.26 1.62
N TYR A 30 -7.83 -1.49 0.33
CA TYR A 30 -7.98 -2.80 -0.31
C TYR A 30 -6.71 -3.62 -0.07
N TYR A 31 -6.81 -4.64 0.79
CA TYR A 31 -5.70 -5.52 1.17
C TYR A 31 -6.05 -6.99 0.86
N PRO A 32 -6.00 -7.41 -0.42
CA PRO A 32 -6.28 -8.80 -0.78
C PRO A 32 -5.23 -9.72 -0.16
N THR A 33 -5.64 -10.92 0.23
CA THR A 33 -4.70 -11.97 0.67
C THR A 33 -4.06 -12.63 -0.54
N ILE A 34 -2.75 -12.83 -0.50
CA ILE A 34 -1.99 -13.48 -1.57
C ILE A 34 -2.19 -14.99 -1.48
N SER A 35 -2.85 -15.59 -2.47
CA SER A 35 -3.01 -17.04 -2.56
C SER A 35 -1.83 -17.73 -3.25
N SER A 36 -1.25 -17.09 -4.27
CA SER A 36 -0.13 -17.61 -5.04
C SER A 36 0.69 -16.48 -5.64
N ILE A 37 1.94 -16.80 -6.00
CA ILE A 37 2.84 -15.91 -6.74
C ILE A 37 3.30 -16.69 -7.97
N GLU A 38 3.09 -16.10 -9.14
CA GLU A 38 3.34 -16.74 -10.44
C GLU A 38 4.28 -15.88 -11.29
N PHE A 39 5.16 -16.52 -12.05
CA PHE A 39 6.14 -15.85 -12.89
C PHE A 39 5.79 -16.06 -14.37
N TYR A 40 5.79 -14.97 -15.13
CA TYR A 40 5.42 -14.96 -16.55
C TYR A 40 6.50 -14.30 -17.40
N GLY A 41 6.66 -14.76 -18.65
CA GLY A 41 7.57 -14.15 -19.64
C GLY A 41 9.05 -14.57 -19.52
N ASN A 42 9.45 -15.23 -18.44
CA ASN A 42 10.79 -15.80 -18.31
C ASN A 42 10.93 -17.08 -19.16
N THR A 43 11.93 -17.12 -20.05
CA THR A 43 12.21 -18.27 -20.94
C THR A 43 13.64 -18.81 -20.83
N LYS A 44 14.51 -18.12 -20.07
CA LYS A 44 15.95 -18.42 -20.04
C LYS A 44 16.49 -18.66 -18.63
N THR A 45 15.96 -17.95 -17.64
CA THR A 45 16.42 -18.01 -16.26
C THR A 45 15.71 -19.16 -15.55
N MET A 46 16.37 -19.81 -14.60
CA MET A 46 15.73 -20.87 -13.81
C MET A 46 14.80 -20.25 -12.76
N ASP A 47 13.64 -20.87 -12.52
CA ASP A 47 12.61 -20.30 -11.63
C ASP A 47 13.12 -20.03 -10.20
N TYR A 48 14.03 -20.85 -9.67
CA TYR A 48 14.60 -20.64 -8.34
C TYR A 48 15.39 -19.33 -8.20
N ILE A 49 15.93 -18.79 -9.31
CA ILE A 49 16.63 -17.49 -9.32
C ILE A 49 15.62 -16.36 -9.15
N ILE A 50 14.40 -16.50 -9.65
CA ILE A 50 13.34 -15.52 -9.46
C ILE A 50 12.75 -15.70 -8.05
N ALA A 51 12.41 -16.93 -7.69
CA ALA A 51 11.75 -17.26 -6.44
C ALA A 51 12.55 -16.81 -5.21
N ARG A 52 13.88 -16.89 -5.23
CA ARG A 52 14.73 -16.45 -4.11
C ARG A 52 14.72 -14.93 -3.88
N GLU A 53 14.37 -14.14 -4.89
CA GLU A 53 14.28 -12.69 -4.75
C GLU A 53 12.91 -12.25 -4.23
N ILE A 54 11.90 -13.14 -4.25
CA ILE A 54 10.57 -12.86 -3.69
C ILE A 54 10.61 -13.10 -2.18
N GLN A 55 10.37 -12.04 -1.41
CA GLN A 55 10.29 -12.10 0.06
C GLN A 55 8.85 -11.97 0.54
N HIS A 56 7.94 -11.52 -0.31
CA HIS A 56 6.53 -11.41 0.02
C HIS A 56 5.91 -12.79 0.28
N PRO A 57 5.48 -13.10 1.52
CA PRO A 57 4.92 -14.40 1.82
C PRO A 57 3.51 -14.59 1.24
N VAL A 58 3.22 -15.81 0.82
CA VAL A 58 1.85 -16.26 0.55
C VAL A 58 1.04 -16.32 1.86
N ASP A 59 -0.29 -16.34 1.72
CA ASP A 59 -1.25 -16.34 2.83
C ASP A 59 -1.17 -15.10 3.73
N THR A 60 -0.62 -14.00 3.20
CA THR A 60 -0.58 -12.70 3.88
C THR A 60 -1.27 -11.61 3.06
N PRO A 61 -1.74 -10.53 3.71
CA PRO A 61 -2.24 -9.36 2.99
C PRO A 61 -1.18 -8.78 2.04
N LEU A 62 -1.61 -8.35 0.87
CA LEU A 62 -0.76 -7.67 -0.09
C LEU A 62 -0.27 -6.34 0.50
N ASP A 63 1.03 -6.29 0.76
CA ASP A 63 1.80 -5.07 0.94
C ASP A 63 2.39 -4.61 -0.41
N SER A 64 1.83 -3.55 -0.98
CA SER A 64 2.32 -3.00 -2.25
C SER A 64 3.76 -2.49 -2.18
N THR A 65 4.22 -2.06 -1.00
CA THR A 65 5.60 -1.59 -0.82
C THR A 65 6.56 -2.78 -0.87
N LEU A 66 6.22 -3.88 -0.20
CA LEU A 66 7.00 -5.12 -0.26
C LEU A 66 7.03 -5.68 -1.68
N ALA A 67 5.89 -5.77 -2.38
CA ALA A 67 5.84 -6.21 -3.77
C ALA A 67 6.72 -5.35 -4.71
N GLN A 68 6.80 -4.05 -4.46
CA GLN A 68 7.69 -3.16 -5.19
C GLN A 68 9.17 -3.43 -4.89
N GLU A 69 9.52 -3.74 -3.65
CA GLU A 69 10.88 -4.12 -3.26
C GLU A 69 11.30 -5.45 -3.88
N ASP A 70 10.40 -6.45 -3.90
CA ASP A 70 10.58 -7.73 -4.58
C ASP A 70 10.89 -7.52 -6.08
N ARG A 71 10.12 -6.67 -6.75
CA ARG A 71 10.38 -6.26 -8.15
C ARG A 71 11.75 -5.61 -8.31
N ASN A 72 12.13 -4.72 -7.39
CA ASN A 72 13.42 -4.03 -7.45
C ASN A 72 14.60 -4.99 -7.26
N ARG A 73 14.46 -6.03 -6.42
CA ARG A 73 15.50 -7.07 -6.28
C ARG A 73 15.72 -7.83 -7.58
N LEU A 74 14.65 -8.18 -8.29
CA LEU A 74 14.76 -8.78 -9.63
C LEU A 74 15.42 -7.84 -10.65
N ASP A 75 15.05 -6.56 -10.65
CA ASP A 75 15.63 -5.54 -11.53
C ASP A 75 17.15 -5.38 -11.28
N ASN A 76 17.55 -5.41 -10.00
CA ASN A 76 18.94 -5.31 -9.57
C ASN A 76 19.82 -6.51 -10.00
N LEU A 77 19.23 -7.64 -10.43
CA LEU A 77 20.00 -8.73 -11.01
C LEU A 77 20.59 -8.36 -12.38
N GLY A 78 20.02 -7.36 -13.08
CA GLY A 78 20.52 -6.87 -14.36
C GLY A 78 20.39 -7.87 -15.53
N ILE A 79 19.61 -8.93 -15.36
CA ILE A 79 19.43 -10.00 -16.37
C ILE A 79 18.06 -9.95 -17.08
N PHE A 80 17.16 -9.07 -16.64
CA PHE A 80 15.84 -8.88 -17.24
C PHE A 80 15.79 -7.54 -17.95
N SER A 81 15.14 -7.48 -19.12
CA SER A 81 14.92 -6.22 -19.84
C SER A 81 13.84 -5.35 -19.21
N GLU A 82 12.87 -6.00 -18.55
CA GLU A 82 11.76 -5.36 -17.86
C GLU A 82 11.25 -6.31 -16.77
N VAL A 83 10.87 -5.73 -15.62
CA VAL A 83 10.20 -6.44 -14.53
C VAL A 83 9.00 -5.60 -14.09
N THR A 84 7.81 -6.21 -14.10
CA THR A 84 6.56 -5.61 -13.62
C THR A 84 5.82 -6.60 -12.71
N TRP A 85 4.93 -6.09 -11.87
CA TRP A 85 4.06 -6.90 -11.03
C TRP A 85 2.62 -6.39 -11.10
N ARG A 86 1.65 -7.28 -10.91
CA ARG A 86 0.22 -6.95 -10.87
C ARG A 86 -0.53 -7.94 -10.00
N VAL A 87 -1.66 -7.50 -9.46
CA VAL A 87 -2.66 -8.36 -8.82
C VAL A 87 -3.64 -8.82 -9.89
N VAL A 88 -4.03 -10.10 -9.86
CA VAL A 88 -4.99 -10.72 -10.80
C VAL A 88 -6.19 -11.25 -10.02
#